data_AF-A0A849BWQ8-F1
#
_entry.id   AF-A0A849BWQ8-F1
#
_cell.length_a   1.000
_cell.length_b   1.000
_cell.length_c   1.000
_cell.angle_alpha   90.00
_cell.angle_beta   90.00
_cell.angle_gamma   90.00
#
_symmetry.space_group_name_H-M   'P 1'
#
loop_
_entity.id
_entity.type
_entity.pdbx_description
1 polymer ?
#
loop_
_entity_poly.entity_id
_entity_poly.type
_entity_poly.pdbx_seq_one_letter_code
_entity_poly.pdbx_strand_id
1 'polypeptide(L)'
;MNDEPAQQDQETSRPPLQLLPCRYSWRDLDQRQAARLWADLIDWTAWLRRRYQLGSRVPACWYRHESVVEELTALMAAHTAAYWCAPDGVELPREDMTAWHTQWLWPTIERLTRISDFSACRPHHCRYESHAQPVHAGVDDYLAEQLARTPHGGEPAAGR
;
A
#
# COMPACT_ATOMS: atom_id res chain seq x y z
N MET A 1 -26.95 -24.01 -48.95
CA MET A 1 -26.11 -22.79 -48.99
C MET A 1 -26.80 -21.77 -48.09
N ASN A 2 -26.45 -21.77 -46.80
CA ASN A 2 -26.87 -20.74 -45.87
C ASN A 2 -25.60 -19.93 -45.59
N ASP A 3 -25.59 -18.68 -46.06
CA ASP A 3 -24.55 -17.70 -45.75
C ASP A 3 -24.75 -17.22 -44.30
N GLU A 4 -23.84 -17.64 -43.43
CA GLU A 4 -23.71 -17.13 -42.07
C GLU A 4 -22.89 -15.83 -42.15
N PRO A 5 -23.44 -14.64 -41.81
CA PRO A 5 -22.67 -13.43 -41.91
C PRO A 5 -21.63 -13.44 -40.79
N ALA A 6 -20.35 -13.44 -41.20
CA ALA A 6 -19.21 -13.22 -40.34
C ALA A 6 -19.47 -11.96 -39.48
N GLN A 7 -19.73 -12.19 -38.19
CA GLN A 7 -19.75 -11.12 -37.20
C GLN A 7 -18.33 -10.58 -37.11
N GLN A 8 -18.12 -9.44 -37.76
CA GLN A 8 -16.88 -8.68 -37.69
C GLN A 8 -16.60 -8.38 -36.22
N ASP A 9 -15.47 -8.90 -35.74
CA ASP A 9 -14.88 -8.58 -34.45
C ASP A 9 -14.67 -7.06 -34.37
N GLN A 10 -15.66 -6.37 -33.80
CA GLN A 10 -15.48 -5.01 -33.30
C GLN A 10 -14.63 -5.13 -32.04
N GLU A 11 -13.32 -5.18 -32.24
CA GLU A 11 -12.34 -5.00 -31.19
C GLU A 11 -12.41 -3.54 -30.71
N THR A 12 -13.45 -3.27 -29.92
CA THR A 12 -13.66 -2.01 -29.22
C THR A 12 -12.42 -1.73 -28.39
N SER A 13 -11.60 -0.79 -28.86
CA SER A 13 -10.46 -0.27 -28.13
C SER A 13 -10.92 0.20 -26.76
N ARG A 14 -10.60 -0.59 -25.72
CA ARG A 14 -10.96 -0.27 -24.35
C ARG A 14 -10.24 1.04 -23.98
N PRO A 15 -10.94 2.08 -23.51
CA PRO A 15 -10.27 3.30 -23.09
C PRO A 15 -9.24 2.97 -21.99
N PRO A 16 -8.09 3.65 -21.96
CA PRO A 16 -7.04 3.37 -21.00
C PRO A 16 -7.59 3.47 -19.57
N LEU A 17 -7.21 2.50 -18.74
CA LEU A 17 -7.62 2.47 -17.34
C LEU A 17 -7.06 3.70 -16.62
N GLN A 18 -7.95 4.55 -16.10
CA GLN A 18 -7.56 5.63 -15.20
C GLN A 18 -7.45 5.08 -13.78
N LEU A 19 -6.23 5.07 -13.24
CA LEU A 19 -5.96 4.67 -11.87
C LEU A 19 -6.05 5.91 -10.96
N LEU A 20 -6.77 5.78 -9.84
CA LEU A 20 -6.88 6.80 -8.81
C LEU A 20 -6.32 6.27 -7.49
N PRO A 21 -5.65 7.11 -6.69
CA PRO A 21 -5.14 6.71 -5.39
C PRO A 21 -6.30 6.40 -4.43
N CYS A 22 -6.12 5.38 -3.60
CA CYS A 22 -7.11 5.06 -2.58
C CYS A 22 -7.01 6.02 -1.39
N ARG A 23 -8.04 6.03 -0.52
CA ARG A 23 -8.11 6.91 0.68
C ARG A 23 -6.97 6.73 1.70
N TYR A 24 -6.16 5.69 1.53
CA TYR A 24 -5.05 5.32 2.41
C TYR A 24 -3.68 5.80 1.87
N SER A 25 -3.63 6.39 0.68
CA SER A 25 -2.37 6.84 0.05
C SER A 25 -1.91 8.18 0.63
N TRP A 26 -1.12 8.18 1.71
CA TRP A 26 -0.62 9.40 2.37
C TRP A 26 0.01 10.40 1.41
N ARG A 27 0.74 9.91 0.40
CA ARG A 27 1.40 10.71 -0.63
C ARG A 27 0.44 11.62 -1.41
N ASP A 28 -0.80 11.18 -1.61
CA ASP A 28 -1.75 11.81 -2.52
C ASP A 28 -2.91 12.52 -1.77
N LEU A 29 -2.88 12.56 -0.44
CA LEU A 29 -3.94 13.17 0.36
C LEU A 29 -3.81 14.69 0.44
N ASP A 30 -4.94 15.38 0.32
CA ASP A 30 -5.06 16.75 0.80
C ASP A 30 -5.04 16.82 2.34
N GLN A 31 -4.88 18.03 2.89
CA GLN A 31 -4.80 18.23 4.34
C GLN A 31 -6.01 17.69 5.11
N ARG A 32 -7.23 17.80 4.56
CA ARG A 32 -8.46 17.33 5.22
C ARG A 32 -8.56 15.82 5.17
N GLN A 33 -8.16 15.21 4.05
CA GLN A 33 -8.10 13.75 3.89
C GLN A 33 -7.04 13.16 4.84
N ALA A 34 -5.85 13.76 4.91
CA ALA A 34 -4.80 13.36 5.83
C ALA A 34 -5.26 13.46 7.29
N ALA A 35 -5.92 14.56 7.68
CA ALA A 35 -6.43 14.73 9.04
C ALA A 35 -7.45 13.63 9.42
N ARG A 36 -8.35 13.26 8.50
CA ARG A 36 -9.30 12.15 8.71
C ARG A 36 -8.60 10.81 8.85
N LEU A 37 -7.64 10.51 7.97
CA LEU A 37 -6.90 9.27 8.03
C LEU A 37 -6.08 9.16 9.32
N TRP A 38 -5.50 10.27 9.79
CA TRP A 38 -4.81 10.32 11.08
C TRP A 38 -5.72 9.99 12.24
N ALA A 39 -6.94 10.55 12.28
CA ALA A 39 -7.90 10.24 13.33
C ALA A 39 -8.25 8.75 13.37
N ASP A 40 -8.59 8.18 12.21
CA ASP A 40 -8.90 6.75 12.08
C ASP A 40 -7.72 5.88 12.54
N LEU A 41 -6.51 6.21 12.08
CA LEU A 41 -5.31 5.44 12.37
C LEU A 41 -4.93 5.51 13.86
N ILE A 42 -5.07 6.67 14.50
CA ILE A 42 -4.79 6.84 15.93
C ILE A 42 -5.75 5.98 16.76
N ASP A 43 -7.04 6.06 16.48
CA ASP A 43 -8.07 5.31 17.22
C ASP A 43 -7.90 3.80 17.02
N TRP A 44 -7.69 3.37 15.77
CA TRP A 44 -7.49 1.97 15.44
C TRP A 44 -6.21 1.41 16.05
N THR A 45 -5.10 2.17 15.99
CA THR A 45 -3.82 1.74 16.58
C THR A 45 -3.91 1.69 18.11
N ALA A 46 -4.66 2.59 18.75
CA ALA A 46 -4.91 2.54 20.18
C ALA A 46 -5.70 1.29 20.60
N TRP A 47 -6.68 0.87 19.79
CA TRP A 47 -7.37 -0.41 19.96
C TRP A 47 -6.41 -1.59 19.78
N LEU A 48 -5.66 -1.63 18.67
CA LEU A 48 -4.73 -2.72 18.34
C LEU A 48 -3.70 -2.93 19.47
N ARG A 49 -3.07 -1.83 19.89
CA ARG A 49 -2.03 -1.84 20.93
C ARG A 49 -2.54 -2.40 22.25
N ARG A 50 -3.77 -2.06 22.66
CA ARG A 50 -4.42 -2.64 23.85
C ARG A 50 -4.82 -4.09 23.63
N ARG A 51 -5.48 -4.39 22.51
CA ARG A 51 -6.09 -5.72 22.28
C ARG A 51 -5.05 -6.83 22.22
N TYR A 52 -3.88 -6.54 21.63
CA TYR A 52 -2.78 -7.49 21.42
C TYR A 52 -1.57 -7.21 22.32
N GLN A 53 -1.68 -6.30 23.30
CA GLN A 53 -0.61 -5.98 24.26
C GLN A 53 0.73 -5.61 23.59
N LEU A 54 0.68 -4.77 22.54
CA LEU A 54 1.83 -4.48 21.67
C LEU A 54 2.70 -3.32 22.14
N GLY A 55 2.64 -2.91 23.40
CA GLY A 55 3.34 -1.70 23.88
C GLY A 55 4.85 -1.67 23.61
N SER A 56 5.51 -2.82 23.58
CA SER A 56 6.95 -2.95 23.27
C SER A 56 7.27 -3.07 21.77
N ARG A 57 6.29 -3.44 20.95
CA ARG A 57 6.45 -3.65 19.49
C ARG A 57 5.91 -2.48 18.68
N VAL A 58 4.94 -1.76 19.24
CA VAL A 58 4.35 -0.52 18.72
C VAL A 58 4.42 0.51 19.85
N PRO A 59 5.54 1.23 20.00
CA PRO A 59 5.76 2.14 21.11
C PRO A 59 4.82 3.34 21.05
N ALA A 60 4.68 4.08 22.16
CA ALA A 60 3.79 5.24 22.23
C ALA A 60 4.14 6.35 21.20
N CYS A 61 5.37 6.39 20.73
CA CYS A 61 5.85 7.33 19.72
C CYS A 61 5.69 6.85 18.28
N TRP A 62 5.01 5.71 18.02
CA TRP A 62 4.88 5.11 16.68
C TRP A 62 4.55 6.11 15.56
N TYR A 63 3.71 7.11 15.84
CA TYR A 63 3.27 8.14 14.89
C TYR A 63 4.40 9.04 14.37
N ARG A 64 5.56 9.03 15.03
CA ARG A 64 6.75 9.77 14.61
C ARG A 64 7.58 9.01 13.57
N HIS A 65 7.32 7.71 13.42
CA HIS A 65 8.08 6.83 12.54
C HIS A 65 7.32 6.66 11.22
N GLU A 66 7.73 7.36 10.17
CA GLU A 66 6.96 7.45 8.91
C GLU A 66 6.71 6.07 8.28
N SER A 67 7.72 5.20 8.26
CA SER A 67 7.55 3.83 7.75
C SER A 67 6.56 2.99 8.57
N VAL A 68 6.47 3.25 9.88
CA VAL A 68 5.51 2.57 10.77
C VAL A 68 4.10 3.08 10.52
N VAL A 69 3.93 4.37 10.21
CA VAL A 69 2.64 4.96 9.84
C VAL A 69 2.10 4.29 8.58
N GLU A 70 2.93 4.11 7.55
CA GLU A 70 2.56 3.42 6.31
C GLU A 70 2.14 1.96 6.56
N GLU A 71 2.96 1.18 7.28
CA GLU A 71 2.68 -0.23 7.58
C GLU A 71 1.42 -0.43 8.43
N LEU A 72 1.21 0.43 9.45
CA LEU A 72 0.00 0.38 10.27
C LEU A 72 -1.25 0.81 9.48
N THR A 73 -1.10 1.75 8.53
CA THR A 73 -2.20 2.16 7.65
C THR A 73 -2.63 1.00 6.74
N ALA A 74 -1.66 0.31 6.13
CA ALA A 74 -1.93 -0.87 5.32
C ALA A 74 -2.58 -1.99 6.14
N LEU A 75 -2.08 -2.26 7.35
CA LEU A 75 -2.65 -3.28 8.23
C LEU A 75 -4.09 -2.92 8.69
N MET A 76 -4.35 -1.64 8.96
CA MET A 76 -5.70 -1.14 9.24
C MET A 76 -6.64 -1.35 8.05
N ALA A 77 -6.20 -1.02 6.84
CA ALA A 77 -6.99 -1.22 5.62
C ALA A 77 -7.31 -2.71 5.40
N ALA A 78 -6.33 -3.60 5.60
CA ALA A 78 -6.53 -5.04 5.54
C ALA A 78 -7.50 -5.54 6.64
N HIS A 79 -7.43 -4.96 7.84
CA HIS A 79 -8.38 -5.26 8.91
C HIS A 79 -9.80 -4.85 8.50
N THR A 80 -9.96 -3.64 7.96
CA THR A 80 -11.26 -3.18 7.45
C THR A 80 -11.81 -4.13 6.40
N ALA A 81 -11.00 -4.53 5.42
CA ALA A 81 -11.41 -5.46 4.37
C ALA A 81 -11.82 -6.84 4.93
N ALA A 82 -11.11 -7.36 5.92
CA ALA A 82 -11.44 -8.66 6.53
C ALA A 82 -12.65 -8.61 7.47
N TYR A 83 -12.92 -7.46 8.09
CA TYR A 83 -13.94 -7.33 9.14
C TYR A 83 -15.25 -6.70 8.67
N TRP A 84 -15.24 -5.91 7.59
CA TRP A 84 -16.41 -5.22 7.06
C TRP A 84 -16.91 -5.88 5.78
N CYS A 85 -18.21 -6.09 5.68
CA CYS A 85 -18.87 -6.63 4.49
C CYS A 85 -20.17 -5.87 4.20
N ALA A 86 -20.77 -6.17 3.05
CA ALA A 86 -22.12 -5.73 2.73
C ALA A 86 -23.15 -6.35 3.70
N PRO A 87 -24.32 -5.71 3.89
CA PRO A 87 -25.31 -6.12 4.89
C PRO A 87 -25.79 -7.57 4.76
N ASP A 88 -25.83 -8.10 3.55
CA ASP A 88 -26.22 -9.48 3.23
C ASP A 88 -25.20 -10.54 3.69
N GLY A 89 -23.94 -10.13 3.91
CA GLY A 89 -22.85 -11.00 4.33
C GLY A 89 -22.51 -10.98 5.82
N VAL A 90 -23.27 -10.27 6.66
CA VAL A 90 -22.91 -10.04 8.08
C VAL A 90 -22.89 -11.34 8.91
N GLU A 91 -23.81 -12.25 8.64
CA GLU A 91 -23.93 -13.54 9.36
C GLU A 91 -23.16 -14.69 8.66
N LEU A 92 -22.54 -14.42 7.51
CA LEU A 92 -21.82 -15.44 6.77
C LEU A 92 -20.41 -15.65 7.34
N PRO A 93 -19.94 -16.92 7.45
CA PRO A 93 -18.56 -17.22 7.81
C PRO A 93 -17.57 -16.58 6.84
N ARG A 94 -16.42 -16.10 7.36
CA ARG A 94 -15.35 -15.51 6.54
C ARG A 94 -13.98 -16.00 6.97
N GLU A 95 -13.18 -16.44 6.01
CA GLU A 95 -11.81 -16.90 6.25
C GLU A 95 -10.80 -15.74 6.35
N ASP A 96 -11.14 -14.57 5.82
CA ASP A 96 -10.28 -13.39 5.79
C ASP A 96 -9.82 -12.94 7.18
N MET A 97 -10.61 -13.23 8.21
CA MET A 97 -10.25 -12.92 9.60
C MET A 97 -9.06 -13.77 10.09
N THR A 98 -9.01 -15.05 9.69
CA THR A 98 -7.88 -15.93 9.97
C THR A 98 -6.68 -15.56 9.12
N ALA A 99 -6.90 -15.23 7.85
CA ALA A 99 -5.84 -14.72 6.98
C ALA A 99 -5.25 -13.41 7.53
N TRP A 100 -6.08 -12.52 8.07
CA TRP A 100 -5.62 -11.27 8.68
C TRP A 100 -4.65 -11.49 9.82
N HIS A 101 -4.91 -12.46 10.69
CA HIS A 101 -4.00 -12.77 11.78
C HIS A 101 -2.68 -13.40 11.30
N THR A 102 -2.77 -14.35 10.37
CA THR A 102 -1.65 -15.21 9.99
C THR A 102 -0.76 -14.61 8.90
N GLN A 103 -1.35 -13.88 7.95
CA GLN A 103 -0.66 -13.34 6.78
C GLN A 103 -0.30 -11.86 6.92
N TRP A 104 -1.04 -11.09 7.74
CA TRP A 104 -0.88 -9.63 7.78
C TRP A 104 -0.47 -9.12 9.17
N LEU A 105 -1.25 -9.38 10.23
CA LEU A 105 -0.98 -8.85 11.57
C LEU A 105 0.41 -9.21 12.07
N TRP A 106 0.68 -10.49 12.33
CA TRP A 106 1.94 -10.88 12.95
C TRP A 106 3.16 -10.58 12.06
N PRO A 107 3.11 -10.86 10.73
CA PRO A 107 4.17 -10.47 9.83
C PRO A 107 4.47 -8.96 9.82
N THR A 108 3.44 -8.09 9.84
CA THR A 108 3.64 -6.64 9.93
C THR A 108 4.26 -6.27 11.28
N ILE A 109 3.74 -6.77 12.39
CA ILE A 109 4.27 -6.45 13.73
C ILE A 109 5.74 -6.87 13.90
N GLU A 110 6.14 -8.01 13.35
CA GLU A 110 7.54 -8.45 13.32
C GLU A 110 8.40 -7.60 12.40
N ARG A 111 7.84 -7.12 11.28
CA ARG A 111 8.55 -6.21 10.37
C ARG A 111 8.79 -4.84 11.01
N LEU A 112 7.84 -4.30 11.78
CA LEU A 112 7.95 -2.97 12.40
C LEU A 112 9.24 -2.83 13.23
N THR A 113 9.61 -3.88 13.97
CA THR A 113 10.83 -3.88 14.80
C THR A 113 12.13 -3.96 13.99
N ARG A 114 12.05 -4.31 12.70
CA ARG A 114 13.19 -4.36 11.78
C ARG A 114 13.36 -3.09 10.96
N ILE A 115 12.25 -2.47 10.54
CA ILE A 115 12.26 -1.31 9.64
C ILE A 115 12.36 0.02 10.39
N SER A 116 12.21 -0.01 11.70
CA SER A 116 12.29 1.17 12.55
C SER A 116 13.06 0.83 13.82
N ASP A 117 14.08 1.65 14.13
CA ASP A 117 14.83 1.52 15.35
C ASP A 117 14.03 2.07 16.54
N PHE A 118 13.45 1.16 17.33
CA PHE A 118 12.77 1.50 18.57
C PHE A 118 13.69 1.47 19.79
N SER A 119 14.96 1.09 19.66
CA SER A 119 15.87 0.92 20.81
C SER A 119 16.10 2.22 21.59
N ALA A 120 16.07 3.36 20.89
CA ALA A 120 16.18 4.69 21.49
C ALA A 120 14.83 5.27 21.98
N CYS A 121 13.72 4.57 21.77
CA CYS A 121 12.39 5.05 22.15
C CYS A 121 12.08 4.73 23.61
N ARG A 122 11.82 5.78 24.40
CA ARG A 122 11.39 5.70 25.80
C ARG A 122 9.97 6.25 25.95
N PRO A 123 9.24 5.93 27.05
CA PRO A 123 7.85 6.34 27.25
C PRO A 123 7.56 7.84 27.02
N HIS A 124 8.52 8.71 27.31
CA HIS A 124 8.39 10.17 27.16
C HIS A 124 9.48 10.79 26.27
N HIS A 125 10.29 9.98 25.58
CA HIS A 125 11.41 10.49 24.82
C HIS A 125 11.64 9.62 23.57
N CYS A 126 11.42 10.19 22.39
CA CYS A 126 11.72 9.57 21.10
C CYS A 126 12.76 10.43 20.38
N ARG A 127 13.86 9.82 19.93
CA ARG A 127 14.93 10.46 19.15
C ARG A 127 14.89 10.09 17.68
N TYR A 128 13.77 9.56 17.20
CA TYR A 128 13.66 9.20 15.80
C TYR A 128 13.72 10.46 14.94
N GLU A 129 14.58 10.42 13.92
CA GLU A 129 14.71 11.43 12.89
C GLU A 129 14.53 10.73 11.53
N SER A 130 13.70 11.31 10.67
CA SER A 130 13.61 10.85 9.27
C SER A 130 14.83 11.39 8.52
N HIS A 131 15.55 10.49 7.84
CA HIS A 131 16.71 10.86 7.04
C HIS A 131 16.36 10.73 5.55
N ALA A 132 16.58 11.82 4.81
CA ALA A 132 16.52 11.78 3.36
C ALA A 132 17.49 10.72 2.83
N GLN A 133 17.00 9.81 2.00
CA GLN A 133 17.82 8.77 1.41
C GLN A 133 18.52 9.34 0.17
N PRO A 134 19.86 9.49 0.17
CA PRO A 134 20.56 10.05 -0.96
C PRO A 134 20.55 9.06 -2.13
N VAL A 135 20.44 9.60 -3.34
CA VAL A 135 20.64 8.85 -4.58
C VAL A 135 22.01 9.25 -5.14
N HIS A 136 22.76 8.28 -5.68
CA HIS A 136 24.05 8.58 -6.32
C HIS A 136 23.87 9.55 -7.49
N ALA A 137 24.84 10.44 -7.70
CA ALA A 137 24.88 11.30 -8.88
C ALA A 137 24.98 10.45 -10.17
N GLY A 138 24.47 10.97 -11.29
CA GLY A 138 24.55 10.31 -12.61
C GLY A 138 23.38 9.38 -12.95
N VAL A 139 22.26 9.44 -12.21
CA VAL A 139 21.03 8.70 -12.56
C VAL A 139 20.51 9.10 -13.94
N ASP A 140 20.58 10.39 -14.29
CA ASP A 140 20.14 10.88 -15.60
C ASP A 140 21.01 10.33 -16.74
N ASP A 141 22.33 10.28 -16.54
CA ASP A 141 23.28 9.72 -17.50
C ASP A 141 23.04 8.22 -17.68
N TYR A 142 22.88 7.49 -16.57
CA TYR A 142 22.53 6.06 -16.62
C TYR A 142 21.23 5.83 -17.39
N LEU A 143 20.19 6.64 -17.15
CA LEU A 143 18.92 6.54 -17.84
C LEU A 143 19.07 6.81 -19.34
N ALA A 144 19.82 7.85 -19.72
CA ALA A 144 20.09 8.17 -21.12
C ALA A 144 20.80 7.01 -21.83
N GLU A 145 21.78 6.38 -21.18
CA GLU A 145 22.43 5.18 -21.71
C GLU A 145 21.48 3.99 -21.86
N GLN A 146 20.59 3.74 -20.89
CA GLN A 146 19.61 2.65 -20.99
C GLN A 146 18.62 2.87 -22.14
N LEU A 147 18.14 4.11 -22.32
CA LEU A 147 17.24 4.47 -23.41
C LEU A 147 17.92 4.32 -24.77
N ALA A 148 19.18 4.73 -24.90
CA ALA A 148 19.96 4.56 -26.13
C ALA A 148 20.23 3.09 -26.49
N ARG A 149 20.32 2.20 -25.48
CA ARG A 149 20.52 0.75 -25.68
C ARG A 149 19.24 -0.03 -25.94
N THR A 150 18.09 0.52 -25.56
CA THR A 150 16.79 -0.13 -25.76
C THR A 150 16.43 -0.03 -27.25
N PRO A 151 16.38 -1.15 -28.01
CA PRO A 151 15.95 -1.08 -29.41
C PRO A 151 14.54 -0.52 -29.44
N HIS A 152 14.30 0.55 -30.20
CA HIS A 152 12.95 0.94 -30.55
C HIS A 152 12.33 -0.26 -31.25
N GLY A 153 11.29 -0.84 -30.64
CA GLY A 153 10.57 -1.98 -31.21
C GLY A 153 10.27 -1.68 -32.66
N GLY A 154 10.94 -2.41 -33.55
CA GLY A 154 10.82 -2.23 -34.98
C GLY A 154 9.35 -2.38 -35.36
N GLU A 155 8.84 -1.35 -36.02
CA GLU A 155 7.58 -1.39 -36.74
C GLU A 155 7.55 -2.68 -37.60
N PRO A 156 6.51 -3.52 -37.52
CA PRO A 156 6.47 -4.74 -38.31
C PRO A 156 6.47 -4.34 -39.78
N ALA A 157 7.54 -4.70 -40.49
CA ALA A 157 7.66 -4.47 -41.92
C ALA A 157 6.46 -5.15 -42.61
N ALA A 158 5.57 -4.35 -43.18
CA ALA A 158 4.47 -4.81 -44.03
C ALA A 158 5.08 -5.53 -45.25
N GLY A 159 5.12 -6.86 -45.18
CA GLY A 159 5.55 -7.73 -46.27
C GLY A 159 4.50 -7.78 -47.38
N ARG A 160 4.97 -7.56 -48.61
CA ARG A 160 4.23 -7.63 -49.88
C ARG A 160 3.93 -9.05 -50.32
#